data_AF-A0A5C8J3T3-F1
#
_entry.id   AF-A0A5C8J3T3-F1
#
_cell.length_a   1.000
_cell.length_b   1.000
_cell.length_c   1.000
_cell.angle_alpha   90.00
_cell.angle_beta   90.00
_cell.angle_gamma   90.00
#
_symmetry.space_group_name_H-M   'P 1'
#
loop_
_entity.id
_entity.type
_entity.pdbx_description
1 polymer ?
#
loop_
_entity_poly.entity_id
_entity_poly.type
_entity_poly.pdbx_seq_one_letter_code
_entity_poly.pdbx_strand_id
1 'polypeptide(L)' 'MLIIDYHSKRRMAGFAIGIIKGLASYFDEGEKVSVLPATEPDAKRVQIRVQFL' A
#
# COMPACT_ATOMS: atom_id res chain seq x y z
N MET A 1 0.17 11.86 -5.66
CA MET A 1 -0.53 10.55 -5.71
C MET A 1 0.36 9.55 -6.41
N LEU A 2 0.59 8.38 -5.79
CA LEU A 2 1.38 7.27 -6.34
C LEU A 2 0.49 6.03 -6.45
N ILE A 3 0.62 5.30 -7.56
CA ILE A 3 -0.04 4.01 -7.78
C ILE A 3 1.04 2.93 -7.83
N ILE A 4 0.87 1.88 -7.02
CA ILE A 4 1.75 0.71 -7.02
C ILE A 4 0.95 -0.48 -7.54
N ASP A 5 1.35 -1.05 -8.68
CA ASP A 5 0.82 -2.32 -9.17
C ASP A 5 1.56 -3.49 -8.50
N TYR A 6 0.93 -4.10 -7.49
CA TYR A 6 1.48 -5.26 -6.79
C TYR A 6 1.08 -6.57 -7.49
N HIS A 7 2.06 -7.29 -8.04
CA HIS A 7 1.85 -8.55 -8.76
C HIS A 7 2.55 -9.70 -8.02
N SER A 8 1.78 -10.64 -7.46
CA SER A 8 2.35 -11.77 -6.74
C SER A 8 1.39 -12.96 -6.65
N LYS A 9 1.90 -14.16 -6.93
CA LYS A 9 1.15 -15.42 -6.72
C LYS A 9 0.82 -15.66 -5.24
N ARG A 10 1.58 -15.07 -4.32
CA ARG A 10 1.43 -15.23 -2.86
C ARG A 10 0.27 -14.43 -2.27
N ARG A 11 -0.32 -13.49 -3.02
CA ARG A 11 -1.50 -12.69 -2.60
C ARG A 11 -1.31 -11.88 -1.31
N MET A 12 -0.07 -11.49 -1.01
CA MET A 12 0.27 -10.76 0.23
C MET A 12 0.19 -9.23 0.09
N ALA A 13 -0.82 -8.68 -0.58
CA ALA A 13 -0.88 -7.22 -0.76
C ALA A 13 -1.04 -6.47 0.57
N GLY A 14 -1.74 -7.07 1.54
CA GLY A 14 -1.83 -6.55 2.90
C GLY A 14 -0.47 -6.38 3.59
N PHE A 15 0.48 -7.28 3.34
CA PHE A 15 1.85 -7.17 3.86
C PHE A 15 2.59 -5.99 3.25
N ALA A 16 2.49 -5.81 1.93
CA ALA A 16 3.07 -4.65 1.24
C ALA A 16 2.49 -3.33 1.76
N ILE A 17 1.16 -3.27 1.95
CA ILE A 17 0.49 -2.11 2.56
C ILE A 17 1.04 -1.83 3.96
N GLY A 18 1.23 -2.87 4.77
CA GLY A 18 1.82 -2.76 6.11
C GLY A 18 3.22 -2.16 6.10
N ILE A 19 4.10 -2.61 5.19
CA ILE A 19 5.45 -2.05 5.02
C ILE A 19 5.38 -0.56 4.68
N ILE A 20 4.54 -0.18 3.70
CA ILE A 20 4.42 1.23 3.26
C ILE A 20 3.96 2.11 4.42
N LYS A 21 2.95 1.68 5.18
CA LYS A 21 2.49 2.41 6.38
C LYS A 21 3.57 2.51 7.44
N GLY A 22 4.31 1.42 7.69
CA GLY A 22 5.42 1.41 8.65
C GLY A 22 6.55 2.38 8.26
N LEU A 23 6.88 2.48 6.97
CA LEU A 23 7.84 3.47 6.47
C LEU A 23 7.32 4.90 6.67
N ALA A 24 6.06 5.19 6.36
CA ALA A 24 5.48 6.50 6.60
C ALA A 24 5.54 6.90 8.09
N SER A 25 5.20 5.98 9.00
CA SER A 25 5.35 6.21 10.44
C SER A 25 6.81 6.45 10.84
N TYR A 26 7.77 5.70 10.27
CA TYR A 26 9.19 5.86 10.58
C TYR A 26 9.72 7.26 10.22
N PHE A 27 9.22 7.87 9.15
CA PHE A 27 9.58 9.22 8.72
C PHE A 27 8.71 10.34 9.31
N ASP A 28 7.86 10.04 10.31
CA ASP A 28 6.91 11.00 10.91
C ASP A 28 5.89 11.58 9.90
N GLU A 29 5.54 10.76 8.90
CA GLU A 29 4.56 11.06 7.85
C GLU A 29 3.30 10.20 7.96
N GLY A 30 3.14 9.43 9.05
CA GLY A 30 2.04 8.46 9.20
C GLY A 30 0.63 9.06 9.04
N GLU A 31 0.43 10.29 9.50
CA GLU A 31 -0.85 11.00 9.32
C GLU A 31 -0.96 11.73 7.96
N LYS A 32 0.16 11.91 7.27
CA LYS A 32 0.26 12.59 5.97
C LYS A 32 0.14 11.61 4.80
N VAL A 33 0.25 10.31 5.06
CA VAL A 33 0.24 9.27 4.01
C VAL A 33 -0.96 8.34 4.19
N SER A 34 -1.86 8.35 3.21
CA SER A 34 -2.97 7.39 3.13
C SER A 34 -2.66 6.28 2.15
N VAL A 35 -2.75 5.03 2.61
CA VAL A 35 -2.47 3.82 1.81
C VAL A 35 -3.71 2.93 1.78
N LEU A 36 -4.30 2.77 0.59
CA LEU A 36 -5.54 2.02 0.39
C LEU A 36 -5.40 1.04 -0.79
N PRO A 37 -5.91 -0.19 -0.67
CA PRO A 37 -6.10 -1.06 -1.83
C PRO A 37 -7.24 -0.51 -2.69
N ALA A 38 -7.01 -0.42 -4.00
CA ALA A 38 -8.01 0.00 -5.00
C ALA A 38 -8.68 -1.18 -5.72
N THR A 39 -8.22 -2.39 -5.44
CA THR A 39 -8.74 -3.66 -5.94
C THR A 39 -8.73 -4.67 -4.81
N GLU A 40 -9.25 -5.87 -5.06
CA GLU A 40 -9.35 -6.91 -4.03
C GLU A 40 -7.98 -7.29 -3.42
N PRO A 41 -7.76 -7.12 -2.10
CA PRO A 41 -6.46 -7.35 -1.46
C PRO A 41 -5.91 -8.78 -1.58
N ASP A 42 -6.79 -9.79 -1.71
CA ASP A 42 -6.39 -11.20 -1.86
C ASP A 42 -6.18 -11.62 -3.33
N ALA A 43 -6.22 -10.67 -4.27
CA ALA A 43 -5.93 -10.94 -5.66
C ALA A 43 -4.43 -11.11 -5.94
N LYS A 44 -4.10 -11.78 -7.04
CA LYS A 44 -2.71 -11.87 -7.54
C LYS A 44 -2.19 -10.53 -8.07
N ARG A 45 -3.09 -9.62 -8.41
CA ARG A 45 -2.81 -8.27 -8.89
C ARG A 45 -3.61 -7.31 -8.03
N VAL A 46 -2.91 -6.44 -7.31
CA VAL A 46 -3.53 -5.44 -6.45
C VAL A 46 -2.99 -4.06 -6.80
N GLN A 47 -3.88 -3.10 -7.08
CA GLN A 47 -3.47 -1.71 -7.14
C GLN A 47 -3.51 -1.11 -5.74
N ILE A 48 -2.38 -0.60 -5.29
CA ILE A 48 -2.25 0.11 -4.02
C ILE A 48 -2.14 1.60 -4.35
N ARG A 49 -3.08 2.38 -3.81
CA ARG A 49 -3.10 3.84 -3.93
C ARG A 49 -2.42 4.44 -2.70
N VAL A 50 -1.42 5.28 -2.95
CA VAL A 50 -0.73 6.07 -1.92
C VAL A 50 -0.99 7.55 -2.19
N GLN A 51 -1.59 8.22 -1.21
CA GLN A 51 -1.86 9.66 -1.23
C GLN A 51 -1.02 10.34 -0.17
N PHE A 52 -0.48 11.51 -0.50
CA PHE A 52 0.32 12.35 0.37
C PHE A 52 -0.46 13.65 0.56
N LEU A 53 -0.58 14.13 1.81
CA LEU A 53 -1.21 15.40 2.19
C LEU A 53 -0.21 16.56 2.16
#